data_AF-K1YCI4-F1
#
_entry.id   AF-K1YCI4-F1
#
_cell.length_a   1.000
_cell.length_b   1.000
_cell.length_c   1.000
_cell.angle_alpha   90.00
_cell.angle_beta   90.00
_cell.angle_gamma   90.00
#
_symmetry.space_group_name_H-M   'P 1'
#
loop_
_entity.id
_entity.type
_entity.pdbx_description
1 polymer ?
#
loop_
_entity_poly.entity_id
_entity_poly.type
_entity_poly.pdbx_seq_one_letter_code
_entity_poly.pdbx_strand_id
1 'polypeptide(L)'
;RGLLSHWIVIENGKIKNYQAVVPSTWNAGPRDKEGQLGPYEASLMGNPIADPERPLEVLRTIHSFDPCIACAVHMLDPEGREVVKVKAM
;
A
#
# COMPACT_ATOMS: atom_id res chain seq x y z
N ARG A 1 1.67 9.34 -1.54
CA ARG A 1 2.32 8.30 -2.39
C ARG A 1 3.68 8.75 -2.98
N GLY A 2 4.53 9.56 -2.33
CA GLY A 2 5.77 9.08 -1.67
C GLY A 2 6.91 8.62 -2.63
N LEU A 3 7.98 8.07 -2.05
CA LEU A 3 9.15 7.56 -2.79
C LEU A 3 8.86 6.22 -3.46
N LEU A 4 9.27 6.09 -4.73
CA LEU A 4 9.21 4.86 -5.52
C LEU A 4 10.63 4.35 -5.79
N SER A 5 10.88 3.06 -5.56
CA SER A 5 12.15 2.43 -5.92
C SER A 5 11.94 1.09 -6.60
N HIS A 6 12.64 0.89 -7.71
CA HIS A 6 12.68 -0.37 -8.44
C HIS A 6 14.10 -0.93 -8.32
N TRP A 7 14.21 -2.17 -7.88
CA TRP A 7 15.48 -2.87 -7.62
C TRP A 7 15.59 -4.05 -8.57
N ILE A 8 16.69 -4.13 -9.32
CA ILE A 8 16.91 -5.15 -10.34
C ILE A 8 18.24 -5.88 -10.11
N VAL A 9 18.23 -7.19 -10.25
CA VAL A 9 19.42 -8.05 -10.28
C VAL A 9 19.46 -8.75 -11.64
N ILE A 10 20.54 -8.56 -12.38
CA ILE A 10 20.76 -9.16 -13.71
C ILE A 10 21.82 -10.26 -13.61
N GLU A 11 21.52 -11.44 -14.15
CA GLU A 11 22.43 -12.59 -14.19
C GLU A 11 22.30 -13.30 -15.55
N ASN A 12 23.42 -13.63 -16.19
CA ASN A 12 23.46 -14.28 -17.51
C ASN A 12 22.63 -13.57 -18.59
N GLY A 13 22.62 -12.23 -18.57
CA GLY A 13 21.85 -11.41 -19.52
C GLY A 13 20.34 -11.42 -19.29
N LYS A 14 19.84 -12.00 -18.19
CA LYS A 14 18.42 -12.06 -17.83
C LYS A 14 18.16 -11.41 -16.47
N ILE A 15 16.92 -11.01 -16.23
CA ILE A 15 16.47 -10.55 -14.92
C ILE A 15 16.40 -11.75 -13.99
N LYS A 16 17.28 -11.80 -12.99
CA LYS A 16 17.25 -12.81 -11.92
C LYS A 16 16.21 -12.44 -10.86
N ASN A 17 16.12 -11.15 -10.52
CA ASN A 17 15.17 -10.64 -9.54
C ASN A 17 14.78 -9.21 -9.88
N TYR A 18 13.51 -8.87 -9.65
CA TYR A 18 12.98 -7.52 -9.77
C TYR A 18 12.04 -7.27 -8.60
N GLN A 19 12.26 -6.21 -7.84
CA GLN A 19 11.44 -5.84 -6.69
C GLN A 19 11.08 -4.36 -6.79
N ALA A 20 9.79 -4.07 -6.65
CA ALA A 20 9.30 -2.71 -6.55
C ALA A 20 8.91 -2.43 -5.10
N VAL A 21 9.51 -1.41 -4.48
CA VAL A 21 9.07 -0.88 -3.20
C VAL A 21 8.39 0.45 -3.50
N VAL A 22 7.06 0.44 -3.46
CA VAL A 22 6.24 1.56 -3.92
C VAL A 22 5.79 2.44 -2.77
N PRO A 23 5.35 3.67 -3.04
CA PRO A 23 4.98 4.61 -2.00
C PRO A 23 3.86 4.15 -1.06
N SER A 24 2.83 3.50 -1.59
CA SER A 24 1.73 2.98 -0.77
C SER A 24 2.17 1.83 0.13
N THR A 25 3.22 1.07 -0.24
CA THR A 25 3.79 0.01 0.60
C THR A 25 4.33 0.59 1.90
N TRP A 26 4.96 1.77 1.86
CA TRP A 26 5.43 2.46 3.05
C TRP A 26 4.28 2.95 3.95
N ASN A 27 3.23 3.50 3.35
CA ASN A 27 2.16 4.16 4.10
C ASN A 27 1.12 3.17 4.66
N ALA A 28 0.77 2.17 3.86
CA ALA A 28 -0.27 1.18 4.15
C ALA A 28 0.31 -0.16 4.61
N GLY A 29 1.63 -0.25 4.80
CA GLY A 29 2.28 -1.42 5.37
C GLY A 29 1.71 -1.75 6.76
N PRO A 30 1.51 -3.03 7.07
CA PRO A 30 1.08 -3.43 8.42
C PRO A 30 2.21 -3.19 9.42
N ARG A 31 1.93 -3.48 10.69
CA ARG A 31 2.96 -3.46 11.73
C ARG A 31 4.20 -4.24 11.35
N ASP A 32 5.35 -3.67 11.67
CA ASP A 32 6.63 -4.33 11.46
C ASP A 32 6.86 -5.47 12.47
N LYS A 33 8.02 -6.12 12.35
CA LYS A 33 8.43 -7.22 13.24
C LYS A 33 8.50 -6.84 14.73
N GLU A 34 8.64 -5.54 15.03
CA GLU A 34 8.72 -5.00 16.40
C GLU A 34 7.34 -4.49 16.88
N GLY A 35 6.32 -4.61 16.03
CA GLY A 35 4.96 -4.18 16.32
C GLY A 35 4.72 -2.69 16.12
N GLN A 36 5.64 -1.96 15.48
CA GLN A 36 5.51 -0.53 15.26
C GLN A 36 4.38 -0.23 14.27
N LEU A 37 3.60 0.81 14.56
CA LEU A 37 2.48 1.21 13.72
C LEU A 37 2.98 1.83 12.41
N GLY A 38 2.36 1.42 11.29
CA GLY A 38 2.56 2.09 10.01
C GLY A 38 1.92 3.49 9.97
N PRO A 39 2.25 4.34 8.99
CA PRO A 39 1.71 5.69 8.89
C PRO A 39 0.17 5.76 8.90
N TYR A 40 -0.51 4.84 8.24
CA TYR A 40 -1.98 4.77 8.27
C TYR A 40 -2.50 4.49 9.67
N GLU A 41 -2.00 3.42 10.30
CA GLU A 41 -2.42 3.03 11.64
C GLU A 41 -2.16 4.14 12.67
N ALA A 42 -0.96 4.75 12.62
CA ALA A 42 -0.60 5.85 13.49
C ALA A 42 -1.47 7.10 13.27
N SER A 43 -1.81 7.44 12.02
CA SER A 43 -2.64 8.61 11.70
C SER A 43 -4.09 8.51 12.18
N LEU A 44 -4.58 7.28 12.42
CA LEU A 44 -5.93 7.03 12.92
C LEU A 44 -5.99 7.03 14.46
N MET A 45 -4.85 7.01 15.15
CA MET A 45 -4.82 7.06 16.61
C MET A 45 -5.39 8.38 17.12
N GLY A 46 -6.44 8.29 17.94
CA GLY A 46 -7.10 9.46 18.52
C GLY A 46 -7.97 10.26 17.53
N ASN A 47 -8.27 9.70 16.36
CA ASN A 47 -9.14 10.35 15.38
C ASN A 47 -10.58 10.49 15.96
N PRO A 48 -11.16 11.70 16.01
CA PRO A 48 -12.51 11.88 16.54
C PRO A 48 -13.53 11.25 15.60
N ILE A 49 -14.41 10.41 16.13
CA ILE A 49 -15.48 9.75 15.37
C ILE A 49 -16.83 10.23 15.91
N ALA A 50 -17.58 10.97 15.10
CA ALA A 50 -18.91 11.42 15.46
C ALA A 50 -19.95 10.29 15.40
N ASP A 51 -19.88 9.43 14.38
CA ASP A 51 -20.76 8.28 14.20
C ASP A 51 -19.94 7.04 13.80
N PRO A 52 -19.80 6.04 14.69
CA PRO A 52 -19.06 4.81 14.39
C PRO A 52 -19.64 3.97 13.24
N GLU A 53 -20.94 4.05 12.96
CA GLU A 53 -21.54 3.33 11.82
C GLU A 53 -21.24 4.03 10.49
N ARG A 54 -20.82 5.30 10.54
CA ARG A 54 -20.50 6.14 9.37
C ARG A 54 -19.20 6.92 9.61
N PRO A 55 -18.04 6.25 9.68
CA PRO A 55 -16.79 6.83 10.13
C PRO A 55 -16.12 7.70 9.04
N LEU A 56 -16.73 8.85 8.76
CA LEU A 56 -16.29 9.78 7.73
C LEU A 56 -14.88 10.31 7.99
N GLU A 57 -14.53 10.49 9.26
CA GLU A 57 -13.25 11.03 9.70
C GLU A 57 -12.10 10.06 9.41
N VAL A 58 -12.34 8.74 9.55
CA VAL A 58 -11.41 7.69 9.12
C VAL A 58 -11.15 7.82 7.62
N LEU A 59 -12.22 7.92 6.82
CA LEU A 59 -12.11 8.06 5.37
C LEU A 59 -11.35 9.34 4.98
N ARG A 60 -11.65 10.47 5.62
CA ARG A 60 -10.94 11.74 5.38
C ARG A 60 -9.45 11.62 5.62
N THR A 61 -9.05 11.02 6.74
CA THR A 61 -7.63 10.84 7.08
C THR A 61 -6.94 9.90 6.10
N ILE A 62 -7.52 8.73 5.81
CA ILE A 62 -6.90 7.77 4.88
C ILE A 62 -6.84 8.32 3.45
N HIS A 63 -7.88 9.01 2.97
CA HIS A 63 -7.88 9.62 1.64
C HIS A 63 -6.85 10.73 1.49
N SER A 64 -6.45 11.42 2.58
CA SER A 64 -5.39 12.43 2.50
C SER A 64 -4.02 11.86 2.11
N PHE A 65 -3.79 10.56 2.31
CA PHE A 65 -2.57 9.88 1.84
C PHE A 65 -2.61 9.51 0.36
N ASP A 66 -3.79 9.66 -0.25
CA ASP A 66 -4.11 9.19 -1.60
C ASP A 66 -3.77 7.69 -1.71
N PRO A 67 -4.64 6.74 -1.32
CA PRO A 67 -4.30 5.31 -1.39
C PRO A 67 -4.38 4.73 -2.81
N CYS A 68 -3.26 4.24 -3.36
CA CYS A 68 -3.27 3.38 -4.56
C CYS A 68 -3.03 1.93 -4.13
N ILE A 69 -4.09 1.12 -4.05
CA ILE A 69 -3.99 -0.30 -3.67
C ILE A 69 -3.40 -1.14 -4.81
N ALA A 70 -3.76 -0.86 -6.06
CA ALA A 70 -3.15 -1.51 -7.23
C ALA A 70 -1.62 -1.36 -7.24
N CYS A 71 -1.13 -0.19 -6.83
CA CYS A 71 0.30 0.07 -6.68
C CYS A 71 0.89 -0.72 -5.51
N ALA A 72 0.18 -0.81 -4.37
CA ALA A 72 0.68 -1.43 -3.14
C ALA A 72 0.85 -2.96 -3.23
N VAL A 73 0.00 -3.65 -4.00
CA VAL A 73 0.00 -5.13 -4.08
C VAL A 73 0.31 -5.70 -5.46
N HIS A 74 0.60 -4.86 -6.46
CA HIS A 74 1.00 -5.28 -7.81
C HIS A 74 0.04 -6.33 -8.42
N MET A 75 -1.20 -5.93 -8.71
CA MET A 75 -2.29 -6.84 -9.12
C MET A 75 -2.13 -7.50 -10.52
N LEU A 76 -1.02 -7.25 -11.22
CA LEU A 76 -0.75 -7.75 -12.57
C LEU A 76 0.53 -8.61 -12.56
N ASP A 77 0.49 -9.71 -13.32
CA ASP A 77 1.68 -10.51 -13.60
C ASP A 77 2.56 -9.86 -14.69
N PRO A 78 3.77 -10.37 -14.96
CA PRO A 78 4.66 -9.83 -15.99
C PRO A 78 4.06 -9.84 -17.41
N GLU A 79 3.08 -10.69 -17.69
CA GLU A 79 2.37 -10.78 -18.98
C GLU A 79 1.14 -9.84 -19.04
N GLY A 80 0.90 -9.04 -17.99
CA GLY A 80 -0.19 -8.09 -17.90
C GLY A 80 -1.55 -8.71 -17.58
N ARG A 81 -1.58 -9.94 -17.08
CA ARG A 81 -2.82 -10.62 -16.66
C ARG A 81 -3.19 -10.21 -15.24
N GLU A 82 -4.48 -9.95 -15.01
CA GLU A 82 -5.02 -9.74 -13.65
C GLU A 82 -4.82 -11.00 -12.81
N VAL A 83 -3.98 -10.90 -11.77
CA VAL A 83 -3.74 -12.01 -10.83
C VAL A 83 -4.89 -12.12 -9.84
N VAL A 84 -5.42 -10.97 -9.41
CA VAL A 84 -6.57 -10.86 -8.50
C VAL A 84 -7.39 -9.64 -8.89
N LYS A 85 -8.72 -9.81 -8.96
CA LYS A 85 -9.69 -8.73 -9.16
C LYS A 85 -10.48 -8.52 -7.88
N VAL A 86 -10.22 -7.41 -7.19
CA VAL A 86 -10.98 -7.01 -6.01
C VAL A 86 -12.04 -6.00 -6.43
N LYS A 87 -13.31 -6.37 -6.26
CA LYS A 87 -14.44 -5.44 -6.44
C LYS A 87 -14.84 -4.93 -5.06
N ALA A 88 -14.56 -3.67 -4.77
CA ALA A 88 -15.05 -3.00 -3.57
C ALA A 88 -16.31 -2.22 -3.95
N MET A 89 -17.47 -2.85 -3.72
CA MET A 89 -18.83 -2.28 -3.60
C MET A 89 -19.82 -3.42 -3.41
#